data_AF-Q89DY2-F1
#
_entry.id   AF-Q89DY2-F1
#
_cell.length_a   1.000
_cell.length_b   1.000
_cell.length_c   1.000
_cell.angle_alpha   90.00
_cell.angle_beta   90.00
_cell.angle_gamma   90.00
#
_symmetry.space_group_name_H-M   'P 1'
#
loop_
_entity.id
_entity.type
_entity.pdbx_description
1 polymer ?
#
loop_
_entity_poly.entity_id
_entity_poly.type
_entity_poly.pdbx_seq_one_letter_code
_entity_poly.pdbx_strand_id
1 'polypeptide(L)'
;MTTTTAADADAACILPRGCRGDADARCSLGLHPGKCQAMGCAQFHFWRRPCLRLHASRVRRAIFDALPGIGSRVRPPSPASNRICRDLLARVCEPIVMTSNLKLAPDRGDRRCDLLESRLRRYHPRFQGAVRALAVRHPRIADLAASFPALLFALAVPRRGLDPARAIACVIDGHALAEAAPAADAPLWLRKLPPETFARPIPRLPDGELFRRQIANHLPRSPKLAPTWLQLVADAAELAHEPMAAWIAREFAREPRRVKPARLRLICLWAWYSTEPATLGHDLIERPWTPDMRIDAARSAAEDWRTIMALHASLGRQPIADMWLRPGRVADYEFLPLDSIAAITDEAKAMRNCLNTYGQNLAHNRSRVLTRMRIISLSWKL
;
A
#
# COMPACT_ATOMS: atom_id res chain seq x y z
N MET A 1 65.91 -28.04 -3.98
CA MET A 1 65.99 -27.24 -5.21
C MET A 1 65.42 -25.85 -4.91
N THR A 2 66.29 -24.85 -5.06
CA THR A 2 66.03 -23.40 -5.28
C THR A 2 65.11 -22.60 -4.35
N THR A 3 65.79 -21.70 -3.62
CA THR A 3 65.41 -20.43 -2.97
C THR A 3 64.76 -19.40 -3.90
N THR A 4 63.97 -18.46 -3.33
CA THR A 4 63.87 -16.99 -3.60
C THR A 4 62.75 -16.42 -2.68
N THR A 5 62.94 -15.73 -1.54
CA THR A 5 63.35 -14.32 -1.19
C THR A 5 62.53 -13.13 -1.74
N ALA A 6 62.28 -12.18 -0.80
CA ALA A 6 61.95 -10.74 -0.89
C ALA A 6 60.48 -10.37 -0.52
N ALA A 7 60.19 -9.69 0.61
CA ALA A 7 60.54 -8.31 1.04
C ALA A 7 59.67 -7.26 0.28
N ASP A 8 59.17 -6.14 0.81
CA ASP A 8 59.24 -5.42 2.09
C ASP A 8 58.29 -4.19 1.99
N ALA A 9 58.17 -3.43 3.11
CA ALA A 9 57.76 -2.01 3.26
C ALA A 9 56.26 -1.69 3.43
N ASP A 10 55.78 -1.30 4.63
CA ASP A 10 55.98 -0.06 5.42
C ASP A 10 55.02 1.09 5.03
N ALA A 11 54.21 1.55 6.01
CA ALA A 11 54.16 2.95 6.45
C ALA A 11 53.01 3.25 7.44
N ALA A 12 53.43 3.62 8.66
CA ALA A 12 53.03 4.78 9.45
C ALA A 12 51.59 4.97 10.02
N CYS A 13 51.60 4.90 11.36
CA CYS A 13 50.75 5.55 12.37
C CYS A 13 50.25 6.97 12.06
N ILE A 14 49.01 7.30 12.45
CA ILE A 14 48.63 8.57 13.13
C ILE A 14 47.50 8.30 14.15
N LEU A 15 47.78 8.57 15.44
CA LEU A 15 46.82 8.75 16.54
C LEU A 15 46.21 10.17 16.47
N PRO A 16 45.13 10.46 17.22
CA PRO A 16 45.37 11.22 18.46
C PRO A 16 44.58 10.75 19.70
N ARG A 17 45.24 10.96 20.85
CA ARG A 17 44.74 10.90 22.24
C ARG A 17 44.26 12.29 22.71
N GLY A 18 43.43 12.30 23.75
CA GLY A 18 43.23 13.40 24.73
C GLY A 18 41.75 13.74 24.90
N CYS A 19 41.11 13.71 26.08
CA CYS A 19 41.54 14.24 27.38
C CYS A 19 41.14 13.36 28.60
N ARG A 20 41.91 13.54 29.69
CA ARG A 20 41.79 12.97 31.05
C ARG A 20 41.10 13.94 32.02
N GLY A 21 40.73 13.40 33.20
CA GLY A 21 40.46 14.09 34.48
C GLY A 21 39.03 13.83 34.96
N ASP A 22 38.69 13.34 36.16
CA ASP A 22 39.30 13.35 37.49
C ASP A 22 38.73 12.15 38.30
N ALA A 23 39.54 11.35 39.02
CA ALA A 23 40.03 11.52 40.39
C ALA A 23 39.03 11.16 41.51
N ASP A 24 39.35 10.04 42.17
CA ASP A 24 39.24 9.70 43.59
C ASP A 24 38.15 10.34 44.47
N ALA A 25 37.29 9.47 45.02
CA ALA A 25 36.82 9.61 46.39
C ALA A 25 36.75 8.23 47.07
N ARG A 26 37.81 7.89 47.81
CA ARG A 26 37.75 6.90 48.89
C ARG A 26 36.98 7.53 50.05
N CYS A 27 36.00 6.81 50.59
CA CYS A 27 35.65 6.96 52.00
C CYS A 27 35.54 5.58 52.62
N SER A 28 36.54 5.27 53.43
CA SER A 28 36.68 4.09 54.25
C SER A 28 35.81 4.25 55.50
N LEU A 29 34.86 3.35 55.72
CA LEU A 29 34.43 2.97 57.07
C LEU A 29 34.32 1.46 57.08
N GLY A 30 35.34 0.82 57.65
CA GLY A 30 35.33 -0.61 57.93
C GLY A 30 34.46 -0.92 59.15
N LEU A 31 33.79 -2.07 59.12
CA LEU A 31 33.48 -2.91 60.28
C LEU A 31 33.05 -4.31 59.79
N HIS A 32 33.95 -5.27 60.03
CA HIS A 32 33.85 -6.74 60.16
C HIS A 32 33.15 -7.67 59.12
N PRO A 33 33.71 -8.89 58.92
CA PRO A 33 33.26 -9.88 57.94
C PRO A 33 32.21 -10.82 58.54
N GLY A 34 31.13 -11.07 57.82
CA GLY A 34 30.18 -12.10 58.20
C GLY A 34 28.95 -12.14 57.30
N LYS A 35 28.74 -13.31 56.70
CA LYS A 35 27.54 -13.77 56.00
C LYS A 35 27.44 -13.39 54.52
N CYS A 36 28.00 -14.28 53.70
CA CYS A 36 27.40 -14.69 52.45
C CYS A 36 25.95 -15.13 52.70
N GLN A 37 24.94 -14.40 52.19
CA GLN A 37 23.69 -14.98 51.74
C GLN A 37 22.80 -13.95 51.01
N ALA A 38 22.34 -14.37 49.84
CA ALA A 38 21.11 -13.98 49.17
C ALA A 38 20.94 -12.50 48.75
N MET A 39 21.23 -12.23 47.47
CA MET A 39 20.39 -11.35 46.65
C MET A 39 20.65 -11.63 45.16
N GLY A 40 19.99 -12.67 44.66
CA GLY A 40 19.89 -12.98 43.24
C GLY A 40 18.42 -13.16 42.88
N CYS A 41 17.66 -12.07 42.83
CA CYS A 41 16.32 -12.07 42.26
C CYS A 41 16.39 -11.50 40.84
N ALA A 42 16.76 -12.36 39.89
CA ALA A 42 16.40 -12.14 38.50
C ALA A 42 14.87 -12.23 38.39
N GLN A 43 14.22 -11.13 38.02
CA GLN A 43 12.79 -11.08 37.72
C GLN A 43 12.48 -11.98 36.52
N PHE A 44 12.02 -13.20 36.79
CA PHE A 44 11.37 -14.06 35.81
C PHE A 44 9.95 -13.58 35.57
N HIS A 45 9.72 -12.88 34.45
CA HIS A 45 8.37 -12.56 33.99
C HIS A 45 7.80 -13.70 33.14
N PHE A 46 6.77 -14.34 33.68
CA PHE A 46 6.01 -15.43 33.08
C PHE A 46 4.94 -14.87 32.12
N TRP A 47 4.96 -15.25 30.84
CA TRP A 47 4.04 -14.70 29.83
C TRP A 47 2.96 -15.72 29.40
N ARG A 48 1.73 -15.47 29.85
CA ARG A 48 0.49 -15.81 29.13
C ARG A 48 -0.43 -14.59 29.15
N ARG A 49 -0.29 -13.69 28.16
CA ARG A 49 -1.30 -12.68 27.81
C ARG A 49 -1.25 -12.37 26.30
N PRO A 50 -2.39 -12.17 25.63
CA PRO A 50 -2.42 -11.72 24.24
C PRO A 50 -2.14 -10.22 24.18
N CYS A 51 -0.98 -9.82 23.65
CA CYS A 51 -0.59 -8.41 23.50
C CYS A 51 -0.79 -7.92 22.05
N LEU A 52 -2.03 -7.60 21.70
CA LEU A 52 -2.35 -6.73 20.58
C LEU A 52 -2.39 -5.28 21.09
N ARG A 53 -1.25 -4.60 21.10
CA ARG A 53 -1.03 -3.14 21.18
C ARG A 53 0.25 -2.90 21.96
N LEU A 54 1.35 -2.60 21.27
CA LEU A 54 2.49 -1.78 21.71
C LEU A 54 3.63 -2.07 20.73
N HIS A 55 3.60 -1.46 19.53
CA HIS A 55 4.78 -1.21 18.68
C HIS A 55 4.47 -0.51 17.34
N ALA A 56 3.22 -0.12 17.08
CA ALA A 56 2.83 0.52 15.81
C ALA A 56 3.33 1.97 15.61
N SER A 57 4.00 2.60 16.59
CA SER A 57 4.28 4.05 16.58
C SER A 57 5.71 4.46 16.23
N ARG A 58 6.73 3.57 16.23
CA ARG A 58 8.13 3.98 15.99
C ARG A 58 8.75 3.51 14.67
N VAL A 59 8.21 2.48 14.01
CA VAL A 59 8.69 2.02 12.69
C VAL A 59 8.06 2.83 11.53
N ARG A 60 7.04 3.66 11.79
CA ARG A 60 6.37 4.48 10.77
C ARG A 60 7.22 5.62 10.19
N ARG A 61 8.33 6.02 10.82
CA ARG A 61 9.01 7.29 10.52
C ARG A 61 10.38 7.15 9.84
N ALA A 62 11.00 5.97 9.85
CA ALA A 62 12.36 5.80 9.32
C ALA A 62 12.44 5.36 7.86
N ILE A 63 11.32 4.97 7.22
CA ILE A 63 11.32 4.42 5.85
C ILE A 63 10.53 5.29 4.85
N PHE A 64 9.72 6.26 5.30
CA PHE A 64 8.75 6.96 4.44
C PHE A 64 8.93 8.47 4.24
N ASP A 65 9.94 9.11 4.81
CA ASP A 65 10.12 10.58 4.74
C ASP A 65 11.25 11.06 3.79
N ALA A 66 11.76 10.21 2.90
CA ALA A 66 12.82 10.59 1.96
C ALA A 66 12.32 10.77 0.50
N LEU A 67 11.51 11.80 0.25
CA LEU A 67 11.41 12.46 -1.06
C LEU A 67 11.10 13.96 -0.89
N PRO A 68 11.94 14.88 -1.40
CA PRO A 68 11.81 16.31 -1.15
C PRO A 68 10.95 17.04 -2.19
N GLY A 69 10.29 18.13 -1.76
CA GLY A 69 10.04 19.30 -2.62
C GLY A 69 8.58 19.69 -2.89
N ILE A 70 7.92 20.38 -1.95
CA ILE A 70 6.86 21.36 -2.27
C ILE A 70 6.99 22.55 -1.32
N GLY A 71 7.44 23.68 -1.86
CA GLY A 71 7.44 24.96 -1.18
C GLY A 71 7.01 26.08 -2.15
N SER A 72 5.77 26.53 -2.04
CA SER A 72 5.42 27.95 -1.84
C SER A 72 3.91 28.14 -1.85
N ARG A 73 3.45 28.84 -0.81
CA ARG A 73 2.06 29.26 -0.58
C ARG A 73 1.79 30.52 -1.41
N VAL A 74 0.69 30.54 -2.14
CA VAL A 74 0.05 31.79 -2.58
C VAL A 74 -1.42 31.75 -2.14
N ARG A 75 -1.84 32.81 -1.43
CA ARG A 75 -3.21 33.02 -0.93
C ARG A 75 -4.22 33.12 -2.08
N PRO A 76 -5.47 32.67 -1.91
CA PRO A 76 -6.53 32.90 -2.89
C PRO A 76 -7.14 34.31 -2.73
N PRO A 77 -7.57 34.98 -3.81
CA PRO A 77 -8.49 36.11 -3.72
C PRO A 77 -9.95 35.65 -3.57
N SER A 78 -10.75 36.51 -2.97
CA SER A 78 -12.14 36.36 -2.55
C SER A 78 -13.16 36.25 -3.70
N PRO A 79 -14.40 35.80 -3.44
CA PRO A 79 -15.40 35.51 -4.46
C PRO A 79 -16.21 36.76 -4.83
N ALA A 80 -15.85 37.41 -5.93
CA ALA A 80 -16.66 38.46 -6.53
C ALA A 80 -16.38 38.58 -8.03
N SER A 81 -16.79 37.59 -8.83
CA SER A 81 -16.80 37.67 -10.31
C SER A 81 -17.55 36.49 -10.96
N ASN A 82 -18.80 36.25 -10.56
CA ASN A 82 -19.67 35.27 -11.23
C ASN A 82 -21.06 35.85 -11.55
N ARG A 83 -21.06 37.06 -12.10
CA ARG A 83 -22.25 37.67 -12.75
C ARG A 83 -22.09 37.89 -14.26
N ILE A 84 -20.98 37.47 -14.88
CA ILE A 84 -20.67 37.77 -16.29
C ILE A 84 -20.87 36.56 -17.24
N CYS A 85 -21.16 35.36 -16.73
CA CYS A 85 -21.43 34.19 -17.58
C CYS A 85 -22.91 33.93 -17.91
N ARG A 86 -23.83 34.81 -17.51
CA ARG A 86 -25.26 34.65 -17.82
C ARG A 86 -25.73 35.48 -19.03
N ASP A 87 -24.95 36.47 -19.46
CA ASP A 87 -25.35 37.43 -20.50
C ASP A 87 -24.70 37.20 -21.89
N LEU A 88 -23.88 36.16 -22.06
CA LEU A 88 -23.22 35.83 -23.34
C LEU A 88 -23.89 34.70 -24.15
N LEU A 89 -25.03 34.17 -23.67
CA LEU A 89 -25.85 33.18 -24.39
C LEU A 89 -27.19 33.74 -24.88
N ALA A 90 -27.44 35.05 -24.75
CA ALA A 90 -28.71 35.69 -25.14
C ALA A 90 -28.59 36.61 -26.38
N ARG A 91 -27.65 36.35 -27.30
CA ARG A 91 -27.38 37.23 -28.44
C ARG A 91 -27.23 36.53 -29.79
N VAL A 92 -28.14 35.60 -30.09
CA VAL A 92 -28.50 35.27 -31.48
C VAL A 92 -30.01 34.93 -31.47
N CYS A 93 -30.77 35.56 -32.36
CA CYS A 93 -32.22 35.43 -32.60
C CYS A 93 -33.16 36.34 -31.80
N GLU A 94 -33.36 37.56 -32.29
CA GLU A 94 -34.68 38.18 -32.44
C GLU A 94 -34.83 38.61 -33.92
N PRO A 95 -36.02 38.65 -34.55
CA PRO A 95 -37.21 39.29 -33.97
C PRO A 95 -38.61 38.71 -34.36
N ILE A 96 -39.62 39.45 -33.88
CA ILE A 96 -41.04 39.60 -34.29
C ILE A 96 -42.07 38.75 -33.52
N VAL A 97 -42.73 39.44 -32.59
CA VAL A 97 -43.95 39.02 -31.91
C VAL A 97 -45.13 39.09 -32.88
N MET A 98 -45.68 37.94 -33.25
CA MET A 98 -47.12 37.78 -33.48
C MET A 98 -47.60 36.62 -32.60
N THR A 99 -48.43 36.96 -31.62
CA THR A 99 -49.13 36.01 -30.75
C THR A 99 -49.93 35.00 -31.57
N SER A 100 -49.48 33.75 -31.57
CA SER A 100 -50.27 32.59 -31.98
C SER A 100 -50.18 31.54 -30.87
N ASN A 101 -51.31 31.30 -30.20
CA ASN A 101 -51.48 30.24 -29.21
C ASN A 101 -51.48 28.87 -29.92
N LEU A 102 -50.30 28.42 -30.36
CA LEU A 102 -50.08 27.03 -30.74
C LEU A 102 -49.25 26.37 -29.65
N LYS A 103 -49.83 25.35 -29.01
CA LYS A 103 -49.10 24.44 -28.11
C LYS A 103 -47.94 23.83 -28.90
N LEU A 104 -46.75 24.42 -28.79
CA LEU A 104 -45.52 23.86 -29.32
C LEU A 104 -45.30 22.51 -28.62
N ALA A 105 -45.37 21.43 -29.39
CA ALA A 105 -44.78 20.17 -28.97
C ALA A 105 -43.28 20.44 -28.71
N PRO A 106 -42.70 19.95 -27.61
CA PRO A 106 -41.29 20.22 -27.31
C PRO A 106 -40.43 19.72 -28.47
N ASP A 107 -39.61 20.61 -29.02
CA ASP A 107 -38.71 20.32 -30.13
C ASP A 107 -37.77 19.15 -29.74
N ARG A 108 -37.53 18.23 -30.68
CA ARG A 108 -36.63 17.08 -30.45
C ARG A 108 -35.20 17.54 -30.19
N GLY A 109 -34.82 18.72 -30.70
CA GLY A 109 -33.53 19.36 -30.46
C GLY A 109 -33.30 19.69 -28.98
N ASP A 110 -34.27 20.38 -28.35
CA ASP A 110 -34.21 20.77 -26.94
C ASP A 110 -34.08 19.55 -26.01
N ARG A 111 -34.84 18.48 -26.28
CA ARG A 111 -34.77 17.23 -25.50
C ARG A 111 -33.39 16.57 -25.59
N ARG A 112 -32.72 16.60 -26.75
CA ARG A 112 -31.38 16.01 -26.91
C ARG A 112 -30.34 16.81 -26.13
N CYS A 113 -30.43 18.13 -26.18
CA CYS A 113 -29.55 19.04 -25.43
C CYS A 113 -29.73 18.87 -23.91
N ASP A 114 -30.97 18.79 -23.44
CA ASP A 114 -31.28 18.58 -22.02
C ASP A 114 -30.76 17.23 -21.51
N LEU A 115 -30.93 16.16 -22.29
CA LEU A 115 -30.42 14.84 -21.95
C LEU A 115 -28.88 14.79 -21.93
N LEU A 116 -28.22 15.48 -22.86
CA LEU A 116 -26.77 15.60 -22.86
C LEU A 116 -26.28 16.36 -21.62
N GLU A 117 -26.85 17.52 -21.35
CA GLU A 117 -26.45 18.34 -20.19
C GLU A 117 -26.72 17.62 -18.86
N SER A 118 -27.84 16.89 -18.76
CA SER A 118 -28.13 15.98 -17.65
C SER A 118 -27.01 14.96 -17.43
N ARG A 119 -26.50 14.33 -18.50
CA ARG A 119 -25.38 13.38 -18.43
C ARG A 119 -24.07 14.06 -18.02
N LEU A 120 -23.78 15.23 -18.57
CA LEU A 120 -22.56 15.98 -18.28
C LEU A 120 -22.52 16.47 -16.82
N ARG A 121 -23.67 16.77 -16.21
CA ARG A 121 -23.79 17.12 -14.78
C ARG A 121 -23.43 15.99 -13.82
N ARG A 122 -23.44 14.74 -14.28
CA ARG A 122 -23.10 13.57 -13.45
C ARG A 122 -21.61 13.42 -13.20
N TYR A 123 -20.76 14.06 -14.00
CA TYR A 123 -19.32 14.09 -13.74
C TYR A 123 -19.02 14.88 -12.47
N HIS A 124 -17.89 14.56 -11.83
CA HIS A 124 -17.44 15.27 -10.65
C HIS A 124 -17.30 16.78 -10.92
N PRO A 125 -17.78 17.68 -10.04
CA PRO A 125 -17.83 19.13 -10.29
C PRO A 125 -16.52 19.75 -10.79
N ARG A 126 -15.38 19.27 -10.26
CA ARG A 126 -14.03 19.68 -10.68
C ARG A 126 -13.76 19.52 -12.18
N PHE A 127 -14.35 18.51 -12.83
CA PHE A 127 -14.05 18.17 -14.23
C PHE A 127 -15.18 18.49 -15.20
N GLN A 128 -16.36 18.90 -14.71
CA GLN A 128 -17.51 19.21 -15.57
C GLN A 128 -17.17 20.26 -16.63
N GLY A 129 -16.41 21.31 -16.28
CA GLY A 129 -16.00 22.35 -17.23
C GLY A 129 -15.18 21.79 -18.40
N ALA A 130 -14.17 20.96 -18.11
CA ALA A 130 -13.33 20.35 -19.14
C ALA A 130 -14.11 19.37 -20.02
N VAL A 131 -14.97 18.55 -19.41
CA VAL A 131 -15.79 17.57 -20.13
C VAL A 131 -16.83 18.26 -21.02
N ARG A 132 -17.48 19.33 -20.53
CA ARG A 132 -18.40 20.15 -21.34
C ARG A 132 -17.68 20.83 -22.50
N ALA A 133 -16.53 21.46 -22.24
CA ALA A 133 -15.74 22.13 -23.26
C ALA A 133 -15.34 21.17 -24.40
N LEU A 134 -14.99 19.93 -24.05
CA LEU A 134 -14.68 18.91 -25.06
C LEU A 134 -15.94 18.44 -25.81
N ALA A 135 -17.06 18.20 -25.12
CA ALA A 135 -18.30 17.72 -25.74
C ALA A 135 -18.88 18.73 -26.76
N VAL A 136 -18.76 20.03 -26.51
CA VAL A 136 -19.25 21.08 -27.43
C VAL A 136 -18.48 21.12 -28.75
N ARG A 137 -17.24 20.61 -28.79
CA ARG A 137 -16.38 20.69 -29.99
C ARG A 137 -16.91 19.84 -31.16
N HIS A 138 -17.59 18.73 -30.90
CA HIS A 138 -18.07 17.86 -31.97
C HIS A 138 -19.23 16.93 -31.52
N PRO A 139 -20.29 16.74 -32.32
CA PRO A 139 -21.43 15.89 -31.96
C PRO A 139 -21.04 14.45 -31.60
N ARG A 140 -20.11 13.82 -32.35
CA ARG A 140 -19.64 12.46 -32.05
C ARG A 140 -18.92 12.35 -30.70
N ILE A 141 -18.27 13.44 -30.26
CA ILE A 141 -17.64 13.49 -28.94
C ILE A 141 -18.71 13.64 -27.86
N ALA A 142 -19.73 14.47 -28.08
CA ALA A 142 -20.86 14.60 -27.17
C ALA A 142 -21.61 13.26 -26.97
N ASP A 143 -21.75 12.46 -28.03
CA ASP A 143 -22.40 11.16 -27.97
C ASP A 143 -21.66 10.16 -27.04
N LEU A 144 -20.36 10.36 -26.77
CA LEU A 144 -19.60 9.57 -25.78
C LEU A 144 -20.16 9.72 -24.36
N ALA A 145 -20.82 10.84 -24.03
CA ALA A 145 -21.45 11.02 -22.72
C ALA A 145 -22.54 9.96 -22.46
N ALA A 146 -23.12 9.38 -23.51
CA ALA A 146 -24.10 8.31 -23.43
C ALA A 146 -23.48 6.92 -23.66
N SER A 147 -22.58 6.80 -24.63
CA SER A 147 -22.06 5.49 -25.08
C SER A 147 -20.83 5.03 -24.31
N PHE A 148 -19.93 5.93 -23.93
CA PHE A 148 -18.70 5.61 -23.20
C PHE A 148 -18.20 6.79 -22.34
N PRO A 149 -18.81 7.00 -21.15
CA PRO A 149 -18.47 8.15 -20.29
C PRO A 149 -17.00 8.22 -19.85
N ALA A 150 -16.35 7.07 -19.68
CA ALA A 150 -14.95 7.02 -19.29
C ALA A 150 -14.03 7.54 -20.40
N LEU A 151 -14.33 7.21 -21.66
CA LEU A 151 -13.56 7.70 -22.81
C LEU A 151 -13.68 9.21 -22.94
N LEU A 152 -14.91 9.75 -22.84
CA LEU A 152 -15.10 11.21 -22.83
C LEU A 152 -14.25 11.89 -21.75
N PHE A 153 -14.22 11.32 -20.54
CA PHE A 153 -13.42 11.84 -19.43
C PHE A 153 -11.91 11.72 -19.70
N ALA A 154 -11.45 10.58 -20.21
CA ALA A 154 -10.06 10.30 -20.56
C ALA A 154 -9.50 11.25 -21.62
N LEU A 155 -10.36 11.74 -22.54
CA LEU A 155 -10.01 12.72 -23.56
C LEU A 155 -10.03 14.16 -23.02
N ALA A 156 -10.92 14.46 -22.07
CA ALA A 156 -11.09 15.81 -21.51
C ALA A 156 -10.06 16.16 -20.43
N VAL A 157 -9.60 15.16 -19.66
CA VAL A 157 -8.73 15.37 -18.50
C VAL A 157 -7.29 14.96 -18.84
N PRO A 158 -6.31 15.89 -18.76
CA PRO A 158 -4.92 15.59 -19.07
C PRO A 158 -4.35 14.46 -18.21
N ARG A 159 -3.60 13.56 -18.85
CA ARG A 159 -2.87 12.46 -18.20
C ARG A 159 -1.41 12.49 -18.62
N ARG A 160 -0.52 12.11 -17.70
CA ARG A 160 0.92 12.13 -17.96
C ARG A 160 1.27 11.11 -19.04
N GLY A 161 1.96 11.57 -20.08
CA GLY A 161 2.45 10.72 -21.17
C GLY A 161 1.39 10.24 -22.16
N LEU A 162 0.19 10.82 -22.16
CA LEU A 162 -0.88 10.47 -23.10
C LEU A 162 -1.34 11.73 -23.85
N ASP A 163 -1.20 11.69 -25.18
CA ASP A 163 -1.75 12.71 -26.07
C ASP A 163 -3.17 12.28 -26.55
N PRO A 164 -4.22 13.02 -26.19
CA PRO A 164 -5.58 12.68 -26.60
C PRO A 164 -5.86 12.97 -28.08
N ALA A 165 -4.99 13.68 -28.82
CA ALA A 165 -5.26 14.14 -30.18
C ALA A 165 -5.61 12.99 -31.14
N ARG A 166 -4.83 11.89 -31.11
CA ARG A 166 -5.08 10.71 -31.95
C ARG A 166 -6.43 10.06 -31.64
N ALA A 167 -6.76 9.91 -30.37
CA ALA A 167 -8.02 9.30 -29.96
C ALA A 167 -9.23 10.22 -30.27
N ILE A 168 -9.07 11.54 -30.16
CA ILE A 168 -10.07 12.52 -30.60
C ILE A 168 -10.33 12.39 -32.10
N ALA A 169 -9.26 12.31 -32.92
CA ALA A 169 -9.39 12.12 -34.36
C ALA A 169 -10.17 10.83 -34.68
N CYS A 170 -9.81 9.69 -34.08
CA CYS A 170 -10.53 8.43 -34.28
C CYS A 170 -12.04 8.54 -33.97
N VAL A 171 -12.42 9.26 -32.90
CA VAL A 171 -13.84 9.47 -32.53
C VAL A 171 -14.54 10.39 -33.54
N ILE A 172 -13.87 11.46 -33.98
CA ILE A 172 -14.41 12.38 -34.99
C ILE A 172 -14.60 11.66 -36.33
N ASP A 173 -13.65 10.83 -36.72
CA ASP A 173 -13.67 10.06 -37.98
C ASP A 173 -14.69 8.90 -37.92
N GLY A 174 -15.13 8.51 -36.73
CA GLY A 174 -16.23 7.56 -36.52
C GLY A 174 -15.77 6.12 -36.45
N HIS A 175 -14.50 5.90 -36.07
CA HIS A 175 -13.98 4.57 -35.78
C HIS A 175 -14.78 3.88 -34.66
N ALA A 176 -14.73 2.55 -34.67
CA ALA A 176 -15.32 1.76 -33.61
C ALA A 176 -14.70 2.11 -32.24
N LEU A 177 -15.51 2.06 -31.17
CA LEU A 177 -15.01 2.32 -29.82
C LEU A 177 -13.87 1.37 -29.40
N ALA A 178 -13.84 0.15 -29.96
CA ALA A 178 -12.76 -0.80 -29.73
C ALA A 178 -11.40 -0.33 -30.28
N GLU A 179 -11.39 0.58 -31.25
CA GLU A 179 -10.18 1.17 -31.84
C GLU A 179 -9.82 2.50 -31.17
N ALA A 180 -10.83 3.32 -30.87
CA ALA A 180 -10.62 4.64 -30.24
C ALA A 180 -10.18 4.55 -28.77
N ALA A 181 -10.67 3.56 -28.02
CA ALA A 181 -10.42 3.46 -26.59
C ALA A 181 -8.96 3.08 -26.23
N PRO A 182 -8.30 2.13 -26.92
CA PRO A 182 -6.88 1.87 -26.74
C PRO A 182 -5.99 3.08 -27.03
N ALA A 183 -6.33 3.91 -28.03
CA ALA A 183 -5.60 5.13 -28.34
C ALA A 183 -5.65 6.16 -27.18
N ALA A 184 -6.66 6.05 -26.31
CA ALA A 184 -6.78 6.84 -25.10
C ALA A 184 -6.37 6.06 -23.83
N ASP A 185 -5.75 4.88 -23.93
CA ASP A 185 -5.42 4.03 -22.77
C ASP A 185 -6.63 3.88 -21.82
N ALA A 186 -7.81 3.62 -22.42
CA ALA A 186 -9.08 3.53 -21.72
C ALA A 186 -9.67 2.13 -21.95
N PRO A 187 -9.48 1.18 -21.01
CA PRO A 187 -10.01 -0.16 -21.14
C PRO A 187 -11.52 -0.21 -21.38
N LEU A 188 -11.97 -1.07 -22.31
CA LEU A 188 -13.39 -1.15 -22.72
C LEU A 188 -14.33 -1.51 -21.57
N TRP A 189 -13.84 -2.20 -20.54
CA TRP A 189 -14.65 -2.56 -19.37
C TRP A 189 -15.11 -1.33 -18.57
N LEU A 190 -14.42 -0.19 -18.70
CA LEU A 190 -14.83 1.10 -18.12
C LEU A 190 -16.16 1.62 -18.68
N ARG A 191 -16.62 1.11 -19.83
CA ARG A 191 -17.89 1.52 -20.46
C ARG A 191 -19.09 1.30 -19.54
N LYS A 192 -19.01 0.31 -18.65
CA LYS A 192 -20.08 -0.03 -17.69
C LYS A 192 -20.08 0.88 -16.44
N LEU A 193 -19.06 1.73 -16.27
CA LEU A 193 -18.95 2.58 -15.10
C LEU A 193 -19.69 3.91 -15.30
N PRO A 194 -20.36 4.40 -14.24
CA PRO A 194 -21.07 5.66 -14.30
C PRO A 194 -20.09 6.85 -14.26
N PRO A 195 -20.43 8.03 -14.84
CA PRO A 195 -19.59 9.24 -14.85
C PRO A 195 -19.04 9.65 -13.48
N GLU A 196 -19.81 9.41 -12.42
CA GLU A 196 -19.51 9.71 -11.03
C GLU A 196 -18.24 9.01 -10.53
N THR A 197 -17.85 7.90 -11.17
CA THR A 197 -16.63 7.13 -10.88
C THR A 197 -15.37 7.97 -11.09
N PHE A 198 -15.39 8.89 -12.06
CA PHE A 198 -14.21 9.61 -12.52
C PHE A 198 -14.01 10.90 -11.71
N ALA A 199 -13.65 10.73 -10.44
CA ALA A 199 -13.35 11.84 -9.52
C ALA A 199 -11.86 12.26 -9.55
N ARG A 200 -11.02 11.58 -10.34
CA ARG A 200 -9.58 11.82 -10.52
C ARG A 200 -9.18 11.45 -11.95
N PRO A 201 -8.04 11.95 -12.48
CA PRO A 201 -7.50 11.45 -13.74
C PRO A 201 -7.40 9.93 -13.72
N ILE A 202 -7.82 9.27 -14.80
CA ILE A 202 -7.82 7.81 -14.89
C ILE A 202 -6.36 7.32 -14.84
N PRO A 203 -5.98 6.49 -13.85
CA PRO A 203 -4.64 5.92 -13.77
C PRO A 203 -4.44 4.86 -14.88
N ARG A 204 -3.22 4.32 -14.99
CA ARG A 204 -3.03 3.11 -15.80
C ARG A 204 -3.84 1.97 -15.18
N LEU A 205 -4.57 1.24 -16.01
CA LEU A 205 -5.49 0.20 -15.58
C LEU A 205 -5.15 -1.12 -16.25
N PRO A 206 -5.36 -2.24 -15.56
CA PRO A 206 -5.20 -3.56 -16.15
C PRO A 206 -6.24 -3.79 -17.26
N ASP A 207 -5.83 -4.46 -18.33
CA ASP A 207 -6.66 -4.76 -19.50
C ASP A 207 -6.47 -6.19 -20.03
N GLY A 208 -5.80 -7.06 -19.26
CA GLY A 208 -5.66 -8.48 -19.60
C GLY A 208 -7.01 -9.16 -19.84
N GLU A 209 -7.03 -10.14 -20.75
CA GLU A 209 -8.25 -10.83 -21.19
C GLU A 209 -9.02 -11.48 -20.02
N LEU A 210 -8.30 -12.18 -19.13
CA LEU A 210 -8.91 -12.80 -17.95
C LEU A 210 -9.43 -11.74 -16.97
N PHE A 211 -8.68 -10.65 -16.77
CA PHE A 211 -9.08 -9.55 -15.90
C PHE A 211 -10.38 -8.90 -16.39
N ARG A 212 -10.49 -8.62 -17.70
CA ARG A 212 -11.70 -8.04 -18.32
C ARG A 212 -12.96 -8.87 -18.07
N ARG A 213 -12.84 -10.19 -18.12
CA ARG A 213 -13.96 -11.13 -17.86
C ARG A 213 -14.37 -11.13 -16.39
N GLN A 214 -13.40 -11.01 -15.48
CA GLN A 214 -13.66 -11.04 -14.03
C GLN A 214 -14.18 -9.71 -13.50
N ILE A 215 -13.58 -8.58 -13.90
CA ILE A 215 -13.85 -7.26 -13.32
C ILE A 215 -15.31 -6.82 -13.54
N ALA A 216 -15.92 -7.24 -14.65
CA ALA A 216 -17.32 -6.98 -14.95
C ALA A 216 -18.29 -7.52 -13.89
N ASN A 217 -17.91 -8.60 -13.18
CA ASN A 217 -18.72 -9.21 -12.12
C ASN A 217 -18.58 -8.49 -10.77
N HIS A 218 -17.65 -7.54 -10.67
CA HIS A 218 -17.28 -6.88 -9.41
C HIS A 218 -17.47 -5.37 -9.46
N LEU A 219 -18.29 -4.89 -10.41
CA LEU A 219 -18.62 -3.48 -10.52
C LEU A 219 -19.37 -2.98 -9.28
N PRO A 220 -19.04 -1.79 -8.78
CA PRO A 220 -19.65 -1.24 -7.59
C PRO A 220 -21.12 -0.89 -7.86
N ARG A 221 -22.03 -1.40 -7.02
CA ARG A 221 -23.48 -1.09 -7.12
C ARG A 221 -23.81 0.36 -6.76
N SER A 222 -23.00 0.98 -5.88
CA SER A 222 -23.21 2.35 -5.43
C SER A 222 -22.25 3.30 -6.16
N PRO A 223 -22.76 4.33 -6.87
CA PRO A 223 -21.93 5.34 -7.52
C PRO A 223 -21.00 6.07 -6.55
N LYS A 224 -21.41 6.24 -5.29
CA LYS A 224 -20.60 6.90 -4.24
C LYS A 224 -19.30 6.16 -3.94
N LEU A 225 -19.30 4.84 -4.10
CA LEU A 225 -18.15 3.98 -3.82
C LEU A 225 -17.26 3.75 -5.05
N ALA A 226 -17.78 4.05 -6.24
CA ALA A 226 -17.11 3.75 -7.50
C ALA A 226 -15.74 4.42 -7.67
N PRO A 227 -15.52 5.70 -7.29
CA PRO A 227 -14.19 6.31 -7.37
C PRO A 227 -13.16 5.61 -6.48
N THR A 228 -13.55 5.24 -5.26
CA THR A 228 -12.66 4.54 -4.32
C THR A 228 -12.34 3.14 -4.83
N TRP A 229 -13.36 2.42 -5.32
CA TRP A 229 -13.19 1.12 -5.92
C TRP A 229 -12.21 1.16 -7.10
N LEU A 230 -12.36 2.11 -8.04
CA LEU A 230 -11.50 2.22 -9.22
C LEU A 230 -10.04 2.50 -8.82
N GLN A 231 -9.83 3.38 -7.82
CA GLN A 231 -8.49 3.65 -7.31
C GLN A 231 -7.86 2.39 -6.69
N LEU A 232 -8.60 1.61 -5.91
CA LEU A 232 -8.07 0.39 -5.29
C LEU A 232 -7.68 -0.67 -6.34
N VAL A 233 -8.46 -0.78 -7.42
CA VAL A 233 -8.15 -1.68 -8.54
C VAL A 233 -6.85 -1.26 -9.23
N ALA A 234 -6.70 0.05 -9.51
CA ALA A 234 -5.48 0.59 -10.11
C ALA A 234 -4.25 0.38 -9.19
N ASP A 235 -4.36 0.78 -7.92
CA ASP A 235 -3.29 0.65 -6.93
C ASP A 235 -2.85 -0.81 -6.77
N ALA A 236 -3.78 -1.75 -6.77
CA ALA A 236 -3.48 -3.18 -6.64
C ALA A 236 -2.82 -3.77 -7.89
N ALA A 237 -3.20 -3.30 -9.08
CA ALA A 237 -2.54 -3.70 -10.32
C ALA A 237 -1.11 -3.15 -10.39
N GLU A 238 -0.90 -1.91 -9.96
CA GLU A 238 0.41 -1.24 -9.95
C GLU A 238 1.37 -1.84 -8.91
N LEU A 239 0.88 -2.11 -7.70
CA LEU A 239 1.72 -2.60 -6.59
C LEU A 239 1.93 -4.11 -6.58
N ALA A 240 1.13 -4.87 -7.34
CA ALA A 240 1.21 -6.32 -7.36
C ALA A 240 1.04 -6.88 -8.77
N HIS A 241 -0.18 -7.27 -9.15
CA HIS A 241 -0.47 -7.93 -10.43
C HIS A 241 -1.99 -7.94 -10.70
N GLU A 242 -2.39 -8.22 -11.94
CA GLU A 242 -3.81 -8.17 -12.34
C GLU A 242 -4.74 -9.08 -11.51
N PRO A 243 -4.36 -10.33 -11.13
CA PRO A 243 -5.19 -11.15 -10.24
C PRO A 243 -5.50 -10.48 -8.89
N MET A 244 -4.56 -9.68 -8.36
CA MET A 244 -4.75 -8.95 -7.11
C MET A 244 -5.75 -7.80 -7.29
N ALA A 245 -5.72 -7.14 -8.44
CA ALA A 245 -6.68 -6.11 -8.81
C ALA A 245 -8.11 -6.65 -8.90
N ALA A 246 -8.30 -7.83 -9.51
CA ALA A 246 -9.59 -8.50 -9.57
C ALA A 246 -10.07 -8.93 -8.17
N TRP A 247 -9.15 -9.43 -7.34
CA TRP A 247 -9.43 -9.82 -5.96
C TRP A 247 -9.90 -8.63 -5.10
N ILE A 248 -9.20 -7.50 -5.13
CA ILE A 248 -9.60 -6.33 -4.33
C ILE A 248 -10.91 -5.73 -4.82
N ALA A 249 -11.17 -5.77 -6.14
CA ALA A 249 -12.46 -5.38 -6.70
C ALA A 249 -13.60 -6.17 -6.08
N ARG A 250 -13.43 -7.51 -5.99
CA ARG A 250 -14.39 -8.42 -5.37
C ARG A 250 -14.58 -8.15 -3.88
N GLU A 251 -13.48 -8.05 -3.12
CA GLU A 251 -13.55 -7.84 -1.67
C GLU A 251 -14.20 -6.51 -1.32
N PHE A 252 -13.88 -5.45 -2.07
CA PHE A 252 -14.49 -4.14 -1.87
C PHE A 252 -15.96 -4.12 -2.28
N ALA A 253 -16.34 -4.77 -3.38
CA ALA A 253 -17.74 -4.86 -3.79
C ALA A 253 -18.61 -5.62 -2.77
N ARG A 254 -18.05 -6.63 -2.10
CA ARG A 254 -18.73 -7.41 -1.06
C ARG A 254 -18.86 -6.63 0.25
N GLU A 255 -17.76 -6.06 0.75
CA GLU A 255 -17.76 -5.43 2.08
C GLU A 255 -16.80 -4.22 2.14
N PRO A 256 -17.24 -3.05 1.62
CA PRO A 256 -16.38 -1.86 1.51
C PRO A 256 -15.78 -1.42 2.85
N ARG A 257 -16.50 -1.61 3.96
CA ARG A 257 -16.08 -1.20 5.31
C ARG A 257 -14.86 -1.96 5.84
N ARG A 258 -14.59 -3.18 5.32
CA ARG A 258 -13.43 -3.98 5.74
C ARG A 258 -12.15 -3.61 4.98
N VAL A 259 -12.28 -2.99 3.82
CA VAL A 259 -11.15 -2.58 3.00
C VAL A 259 -10.67 -1.21 3.46
N LYS A 260 -9.48 -1.17 4.06
CA LYS A 260 -8.83 0.07 4.49
C LYS A 260 -7.70 0.40 3.53
N PRO A 261 -7.80 1.47 2.70
CA PRO A 261 -6.78 1.79 1.69
C PRO A 261 -5.37 1.91 2.27
N ALA A 262 -5.23 2.51 3.45
CA ALA A 262 -3.94 2.66 4.14
C ALA A 262 -3.26 1.33 4.52
N ARG A 263 -3.99 0.22 4.58
CA ARG A 263 -3.44 -1.12 4.85
C ARG A 263 -3.28 -1.96 3.58
N LEU A 264 -3.86 -1.55 2.45
CA LEU A 264 -3.85 -2.33 1.22
C LEU A 264 -2.43 -2.50 0.67
N ARG A 265 -1.58 -1.46 0.76
CA ARG A 265 -0.19 -1.51 0.27
C ARG A 265 0.60 -2.70 0.80
N LEU A 266 0.46 -3.02 2.09
CA LEU A 266 1.13 -4.16 2.70
C LEU A 266 0.64 -5.48 2.10
N ILE A 267 -0.68 -5.62 1.91
CA ILE A 267 -1.29 -6.82 1.34
C ILE A 267 -0.87 -6.98 -0.13
N CYS A 268 -0.83 -5.89 -0.91
CA CYS A 268 -0.34 -5.90 -2.30
C CYS A 268 1.11 -6.33 -2.37
N LEU A 269 1.99 -5.74 -1.56
CA LEU A 269 3.40 -6.11 -1.55
C LEU A 269 3.61 -7.59 -1.18
N TRP A 270 2.89 -8.07 -0.16
CA TRP A 270 2.92 -9.47 0.24
C TRP A 270 2.41 -10.41 -0.87
N ALA A 271 1.35 -10.03 -1.59
CA ALA A 271 0.84 -10.80 -2.72
C ALA A 271 1.84 -10.84 -3.89
N TRP A 272 2.51 -9.72 -4.18
CA TRP A 272 3.58 -9.68 -5.18
C TRP A 272 4.71 -10.64 -4.81
N TYR A 273 5.22 -10.57 -3.58
CA TYR A 273 6.25 -11.53 -3.12
C TYR A 273 5.76 -12.98 -3.16
N SER A 274 4.45 -13.24 -3.00
CA SER A 274 3.89 -14.58 -3.14
C SER A 274 4.05 -15.17 -4.54
N THR A 275 4.29 -14.35 -5.57
CA THR A 275 4.51 -14.78 -6.96
C THR A 275 5.96 -14.74 -7.41
N GLU A 276 6.90 -14.34 -6.54
CA GLU A 276 8.30 -14.08 -6.90
C GLU A 276 9.28 -15.02 -6.18
N PRO A 277 9.36 -16.31 -6.59
CA PRO A 277 10.10 -17.36 -5.87
C PRO A 277 11.61 -17.13 -5.78
N ALA A 278 12.17 -16.23 -6.60
CA ALA A 278 13.59 -15.90 -6.57
C ALA A 278 13.98 -14.91 -5.46
N THR A 279 13.04 -14.47 -4.64
CA THR A 279 13.26 -13.40 -3.66
C THR A 279 13.23 -13.92 -2.23
N LEU A 280 14.08 -13.35 -1.37
CA LEU A 280 14.02 -13.62 0.07
C LEU A 280 12.62 -13.32 0.65
N GLY A 281 11.92 -12.32 0.11
CA GLY A 281 10.57 -12.01 0.56
C GLY A 281 9.60 -13.18 0.37
N HIS A 282 9.76 -13.95 -0.70
CA HIS A 282 8.97 -15.16 -0.96
C HIS A 282 9.31 -16.30 0.02
N ASP A 283 10.59 -16.56 0.26
CA ASP A 283 11.04 -17.63 1.16
C ASP A 283 10.50 -17.49 2.59
N LEU A 284 10.17 -16.26 2.98
CA LEU A 284 9.66 -15.91 4.30
C LEU A 284 8.13 -15.93 4.40
N ILE A 285 7.44 -16.32 3.32
CA ILE A 285 5.99 -16.47 3.30
C ILE A 285 5.62 -17.88 3.72
N GLU A 286 4.97 -18.02 4.89
CA GLU A 286 4.44 -19.32 5.33
C GLU A 286 3.25 -19.78 4.47
N ARG A 287 2.38 -18.84 4.08
CA ARG A 287 1.20 -19.12 3.27
C ARG A 287 1.13 -18.14 2.12
N PRO A 288 1.34 -18.56 0.87
CA PRO A 288 1.22 -17.68 -0.30
C PRO A 288 -0.16 -17.07 -0.43
N TRP A 289 -0.24 -15.86 -0.98
CA TRP A 289 -1.50 -15.24 -1.36
C TRP A 289 -2.23 -16.11 -2.39
N THR A 290 -3.55 -16.24 -2.22
CA THR A 290 -4.41 -16.85 -3.24
C THR A 290 -5.68 -16.03 -3.45
N PRO A 291 -6.29 -16.10 -4.66
CA PRO A 291 -7.52 -15.37 -4.96
C PRO A 291 -8.71 -15.75 -4.07
N ASP A 292 -8.72 -16.91 -3.42
CA ASP A 292 -9.85 -17.34 -2.58
C ASP A 292 -9.81 -16.78 -1.15
N MET A 293 -8.70 -16.15 -0.77
CA MET A 293 -8.56 -15.55 0.55
C MET A 293 -9.57 -14.41 0.78
N ARG A 294 -10.06 -14.32 2.02
CA ARG A 294 -10.84 -13.15 2.49
C ARG A 294 -9.91 -12.06 2.98
N ILE A 295 -10.36 -10.80 2.91
CA ILE A 295 -9.56 -9.62 3.28
C ILE A 295 -8.91 -9.70 4.67
N ASP A 296 -9.59 -10.27 5.68
CA ASP A 296 -9.04 -10.38 7.03
C ASP A 296 -7.93 -11.44 7.14
N ALA A 297 -8.08 -12.57 6.43
CA ALA A 297 -7.06 -13.60 6.37
C ALA A 297 -5.81 -13.10 5.62
N ALA A 298 -6.01 -12.43 4.49
CA ALA A 298 -4.94 -11.79 3.73
C ALA A 298 -4.21 -10.72 4.57
N ARG A 299 -4.96 -9.92 5.34
CA ARG A 299 -4.37 -8.92 6.25
C ARG A 299 -3.53 -9.58 7.34
N SER A 300 -4.03 -10.65 7.98
CA SER A 300 -3.30 -11.36 9.03
C SER A 300 -1.99 -11.92 8.47
N ALA A 301 -2.06 -12.67 7.35
CA ALA A 301 -0.89 -13.27 6.73
C ALA A 301 0.16 -12.22 6.31
N ALA A 302 -0.28 -11.07 5.77
CA ALA A 302 0.64 -9.99 5.42
C ALA A 302 1.26 -9.30 6.66
N GLU A 303 0.54 -9.20 7.78
CA GLU A 303 1.06 -8.68 9.05
C GLU A 303 2.07 -9.66 9.69
N ASP A 304 1.83 -10.97 9.60
CA ASP A 304 2.75 -12.02 10.04
C ASP A 304 4.03 -12.00 9.21
N TRP A 305 3.90 -11.99 7.88
CA TRP A 305 5.03 -11.86 6.95
C TRP A 305 5.87 -10.61 7.22
N ARG A 306 5.24 -9.45 7.45
CA ARG A 306 5.96 -8.23 7.81
C ARG A 306 6.75 -8.38 9.12
N THR A 307 6.21 -9.13 10.07
CA THR A 307 6.87 -9.37 11.37
C THR A 307 8.13 -10.20 11.18
N ILE A 308 8.05 -11.27 10.36
CA ILE A 308 9.22 -12.06 9.97
C ILE A 308 10.24 -11.20 9.22
N MET A 309 9.79 -10.36 8.30
CA MET A 309 10.70 -9.47 7.56
C MET A 309 11.43 -8.49 8.47
N ALA A 310 10.74 -7.93 9.47
CA ALA A 310 11.35 -7.05 10.46
C ALA A 310 12.36 -7.80 11.36
N LEU A 311 12.10 -9.05 11.70
CA LEU A 311 13.02 -9.91 12.42
C LEU A 311 14.31 -10.13 11.62
N HIS A 312 14.19 -10.51 10.35
CA HIS A 312 15.32 -10.68 9.43
C HIS A 312 16.13 -9.39 9.27
N ALA A 313 15.45 -8.25 9.09
CA ALA A 313 16.13 -6.96 8.96
C ALA A 313 16.86 -6.53 10.25
N SER A 314 16.39 -6.98 11.42
CA SER A 314 17.00 -6.61 12.71
C SER A 314 18.21 -7.49 13.06
N LEU A 315 18.11 -8.80 12.84
CA LEU A 315 19.13 -9.76 13.28
C LEU A 315 20.17 -10.10 12.20
N GLY A 316 19.83 -9.90 10.93
CA GLY A 316 20.68 -10.36 9.83
C GLY A 316 20.70 -11.89 9.74
N ARG A 317 21.67 -12.45 9.02
CA ARG A 317 21.76 -13.90 8.77
C ARG A 317 22.60 -14.66 9.79
N GLN A 318 23.41 -13.96 10.56
CA GLN A 318 24.35 -14.58 11.48
C GLN A 318 23.67 -14.90 12.82
N PRO A 319 24.01 -16.03 13.45
CA PRO A 319 23.56 -16.30 14.81
C PRO A 319 24.03 -15.23 15.80
N ILE A 320 23.24 -15.00 16.84
CA ILE A 320 23.55 -14.11 17.96
C ILE A 320 24.65 -14.78 18.78
N ALA A 321 25.89 -14.29 18.64
CA ALA A 321 27.04 -14.88 19.29
C ALA A 321 27.06 -14.63 20.82
N ASP A 322 26.51 -13.51 21.29
CA ASP A 322 26.59 -13.05 22.68
C ASP A 322 25.36 -13.49 23.50
N MET A 323 25.15 -14.80 23.60
CA MET A 323 24.12 -15.35 24.48
C MET A 323 24.52 -15.19 25.95
N TRP A 324 23.64 -14.58 26.76
CA TRP A 324 23.92 -14.30 28.18
C TRP A 324 23.94 -15.55 29.07
N LEU A 325 23.24 -16.60 28.66
CA LEU A 325 23.14 -17.87 29.37
C LEU A 325 23.60 -19.00 28.47
N ARG A 326 24.37 -19.93 29.04
CA ARG A 326 24.75 -21.17 28.35
C ARG A 326 23.57 -22.15 28.35
N PRO A 327 23.45 -23.00 27.32
CA PRO A 327 22.49 -24.10 27.36
C PRO A 327 22.73 -24.96 28.60
N GLY A 328 21.66 -25.46 29.19
CA GLY A 328 21.75 -26.21 30.44
C GLY A 328 20.45 -26.86 30.86
N ARG A 329 20.56 -27.80 31.79
CA ARG A 329 19.41 -28.51 32.36
C ARG A 329 19.23 -28.12 33.82
N VAL A 330 17.98 -27.88 34.20
CA VAL A 330 17.60 -27.62 35.60
C VAL A 330 16.37 -28.48 35.89
N ALA A 331 16.55 -29.48 36.75
CA ALA A 331 15.57 -30.56 36.96
C ALA A 331 15.17 -31.21 35.62
N ASP A 332 13.87 -31.41 35.39
CA ASP A 332 13.33 -32.05 34.17
C ASP A 332 13.19 -31.09 32.98
N TYR A 333 13.86 -29.93 33.01
CA TYR A 333 13.78 -28.92 31.97
C TYR A 333 15.13 -28.67 31.30
N GLU A 334 15.10 -28.56 29.98
CA GLU A 334 16.22 -28.17 29.14
C GLU A 334 16.01 -26.75 28.63
N PHE A 335 17.03 -25.92 28.79
CA PHE A 335 17.05 -24.53 28.32
C PHE A 335 18.03 -24.42 27.16
N LEU A 336 17.52 -24.02 26.00
CA LEU A 336 18.31 -23.84 24.79
C LEU A 336 18.25 -22.38 24.33
N PRO A 337 19.39 -21.76 23.98
CA PRO A 337 19.42 -20.41 23.44
C PRO A 337 18.71 -20.38 22.08
N LEU A 338 17.86 -19.37 21.87
CA LEU A 338 17.29 -19.07 20.56
C LEU A 338 18.16 -18.00 19.89
N ASP A 339 19.28 -18.45 19.34
CA ASP A 339 20.35 -17.61 18.80
C ASP A 339 20.18 -17.28 17.30
N SER A 340 19.24 -17.92 16.62
CA SER A 340 19.02 -17.74 15.18
C SER A 340 17.56 -17.44 14.87
N ILE A 341 17.32 -16.83 13.70
CA ILE A 341 15.96 -16.52 13.23
C ILE A 341 15.11 -17.79 13.08
N ALA A 342 15.71 -18.88 12.59
CA ALA A 342 15.03 -20.16 12.46
C ALA A 342 14.55 -20.67 13.83
N ALA A 343 15.45 -20.74 14.82
CA ALA A 343 15.11 -21.17 16.17
C ALA A 343 14.02 -20.30 16.81
N ILE A 344 14.10 -18.99 16.63
CA ILE A 344 13.08 -18.03 17.11
C ILE A 344 11.72 -18.29 16.45
N THR A 345 11.70 -18.49 15.14
CA THR A 345 10.47 -18.66 14.36
C THR A 345 9.80 -20.00 14.65
N ASP A 346 10.60 -21.06 14.74
CA ASP A 346 10.13 -22.41 15.06
C ASP A 346 9.53 -22.48 16.46
N GLU A 347 10.20 -21.88 17.45
CA GLU A 347 9.67 -21.77 18.81
C GLU A 347 8.38 -20.93 18.84
N ALA A 348 8.36 -19.79 18.15
CA ALA A 348 7.18 -18.93 18.09
C ALA A 348 5.96 -19.69 17.55
N LYS A 349 6.18 -20.51 16.51
CA LYS A 349 5.16 -21.37 15.90
C LYS A 349 4.73 -22.49 16.84
N ALA A 350 5.67 -23.21 17.43
CA ALA A 350 5.41 -24.32 18.36
C ALA A 350 4.58 -23.86 19.57
N MET A 351 4.93 -22.71 20.14
CA MET A 351 4.25 -22.14 21.30
C MET A 351 3.02 -21.30 20.96
N ARG A 352 2.81 -20.94 19.69
CA ARG A 352 1.81 -19.95 19.23
C ARG A 352 1.93 -18.62 20.00
N ASN A 353 3.15 -18.07 20.05
CA ASN A 353 3.47 -16.84 20.78
C ASN A 353 3.97 -15.71 19.86
N CYS A 354 4.31 -14.55 20.43
CA CYS A 354 4.72 -13.35 19.68
C CYS A 354 6.24 -13.18 19.55
N LEU A 355 7.03 -14.25 19.69
CA LEU A 355 8.48 -14.13 19.81
C LEU A 355 9.13 -13.47 18.58
N ASN A 356 8.55 -13.64 17.38
CA ASN A 356 9.01 -12.98 16.15
C ASN A 356 9.06 -11.45 16.23
N THR A 357 8.34 -10.84 17.18
CA THR A 357 8.34 -9.37 17.37
C THR A 357 9.56 -8.85 18.13
N TYR A 358 10.36 -9.73 18.76
CA TYR A 358 11.48 -9.34 19.61
C TYR A 358 12.76 -8.96 18.85
N GLY A 359 12.77 -9.05 17.51
CA GLY A 359 13.97 -8.84 16.69
C GLY A 359 14.76 -7.58 17.04
N GLN A 360 14.09 -6.45 17.26
CA GLN A 360 14.78 -5.21 17.65
C GLN A 360 15.42 -5.29 19.05
N ASN A 361 14.73 -5.89 20.03
CA ASN A 361 15.28 -6.02 21.39
C ASN A 361 16.47 -6.97 21.41
N LEU A 362 16.41 -8.04 20.62
CA LEU A 362 17.51 -8.97 20.43
C LEU A 362 18.71 -8.27 19.76
N ALA A 363 18.48 -7.55 18.65
CA ALA A 363 19.53 -6.84 17.90
C ALA A 363 20.26 -5.77 18.72
N HIS A 364 19.55 -5.05 19.60
CA HIS A 364 20.13 -3.99 20.43
C HIS A 364 20.62 -4.49 21.80
N ASN A 365 20.81 -5.80 21.95
CA ASN A 365 21.27 -6.43 23.20
C ASN A 365 20.43 -6.02 24.44
N ARG A 366 19.12 -5.83 24.26
CA ARG A 366 18.17 -5.53 25.35
C ARG A 366 17.53 -6.78 25.94
N SER A 367 17.59 -7.89 25.22
CA SER A 367 17.04 -9.17 25.64
C SER A 367 17.80 -10.32 24.98
N ARG A 368 17.83 -11.47 25.65
CA ARG A 368 18.21 -12.76 25.07
C ARG A 368 17.11 -13.76 25.42
N VAL A 369 16.78 -14.64 24.48
CA VAL A 369 15.65 -15.55 24.64
C VAL A 369 16.17 -16.98 24.69
N LEU A 370 15.57 -17.76 25.59
CA LEU A 370 15.78 -19.20 25.69
C LEU A 370 14.43 -19.90 25.58
N THR A 371 14.40 -21.06 24.93
CA THR A 371 13.27 -21.98 25.02
C THR A 371 13.37 -22.80 26.30
N ARG A 372 12.22 -23.32 26.76
CA ARG A 372 12.11 -24.23 27.91
C ARG A 372 11.37 -25.49 27.47
N MET A 373 12.10 -26.57 27.26
CA MET A 373 11.54 -27.87 26.89
C MET A 373 11.53 -28.80 28.09
N ARG A 374 10.41 -29.53 28.31
CA ARG A 374 10.33 -30.55 29.36
C ARG A 374 10.84 -31.87 28.80
N ILE A 375 11.82 -32.47 29.48
CA ILE A 375 12.32 -33.80 29.12
C ILE A 375 11.27 -34.82 29.57
N ILE A 376 10.54 -35.40 28.61
CA ILE A 376 9.67 -36.54 28.89
C ILE A 376 10.54 -37.78 28.73
N SER A 377 11.04 -38.30 29.84
CA SER A 377 11.73 -39.60 29.88
C SER A 377 10.73 -40.71 29.55
N LEU A 378 10.56 -41.04 28.26
CA LEU A 378 9.89 -42.27 27.85
C LEU A 378 10.84 -43.44 28.12
N SER A 379 10.80 -43.93 29.36
CA SER A 379 11.39 -45.21 29.71
C SER A 379 10.58 -46.31 29.02
N TRP A 380 10.96 -46.69 27.80
CA TRP A 380 10.59 -47.99 27.24
C TRP A 380 11.32 -49.04 28.07
N LYS A 381 10.62 -49.56 29.09
CA LYS A 381 11.04 -50.81 29.74
C LYS A 381 10.76 -51.93 28.73
N LEU A 382 11.83 -52.50 28.18
CA LEU A 382 11.83 -53.83 27.56
C LEU A 382 11.49 -54.89 28.61
#